data_AF-A0A1V5VTV1-F1
#
_entry.id   AF-A0A1V5VTV1-F1
#
_cell.length_a   1.000
_cell.length_b   1.000
_cell.length_c   1.000
_cell.angle_alpha   90.00
_cell.angle_beta   90.00
_cell.angle_gamma   90.00
#
_symmetry.space_group_name_H-M   'P 1'
#
loop_
_entity.id
_entity.type
_entity.pdbx_description
1 polymer ?
#
loop_
_entity_poly.entity_id
_entity_poly.type
_entity_poly.pdbx_seq_one_letter_code
_entity_poly.pdbx_strand_id
1 'polypeptide(L)' 'MEKQPVPVPAAVYEGLEAVRLSGATNMFDRPRVIELAEVMGYDETAAWVRDHRSAYAHLLFAGVIVEEGGR' A
#
# COMPACT_ATOMS: atom_id res chain seq x y z
N MET A 1 2.12 -18.64 -14.11
CA MET A 1 2.73 -18.18 -12.85
C MET A 1 1.59 -17.86 -11.91
N GLU A 2 1.40 -18.64 -10.86
CA GLU A 2 0.40 -18.32 -9.84
C GLU A 2 0.80 -16.98 -9.20
N LYS A 3 -0.09 -15.98 -9.28
CA LYS A 3 0.14 -14.68 -8.67
C LYS A 3 -0.10 -14.84 -7.17
N GLN A 4 0.98 -14.98 -6.40
CA GLN A 4 0.87 -15.01 -4.94
C GLN A 4 0.60 -13.61 -4.42
N PRO A 5 -0.42 -13.41 -3.57
CA PRO A 5 -0.66 -12.11 -2.94
C PRO A 5 0.55 -11.67 -2.12
N VAL A 6 0.68 -10.35 -1.93
CA VAL A 6 1.81 -9.77 -1.21
C VAL A 6 1.49 -9.66 0.28
N PRO A 7 2.33 -10.19 1.19
CA PRO A 7 2.20 -9.93 2.61
C PRO A 7 2.49 -8.45 2.91
N VAL A 8 1.59 -7.80 3.63
CA VAL A 8 1.68 -6.38 3.98
C VAL A 8 1.29 -6.19 5.45
N PRO A 9 2.05 -5.41 6.25
CA PRO A 9 1.65 -5.09 7.61
C PRO A 9 0.27 -4.43 7.68
N ALA A 10 -0.51 -4.73 8.73
CA ALA A 10 -1.85 -4.15 8.91
C ALA A 10 -1.87 -2.61 8.84
N ALA A 11 -0.91 -1.92 9.46
CA ALA A 11 -0.80 -0.47 9.42
C ALA A 11 -0.55 0.07 7.99
N VAL A 12 0.29 -0.62 7.21
CA VAL A 12 0.53 -0.27 5.81
C VAL A 12 -0.76 -0.45 4.99
N TYR A 13 -1.47 -1.57 5.18
CA TYR A 13 -2.71 -1.86 4.45
C TYR A 13 -3.81 -0.85 4.77
N GLU A 14 -3.93 -0.41 6.03
CA GLU A 14 -4.90 0.62 6.42
C GLU A 14 -4.72 1.91 5.61
N GLY A 15 -3.48 2.42 5.51
CA GLY A 15 -3.22 3.63 4.72
C GLY A 15 -3.41 3.43 3.22
N LEU A 16 -3.11 2.23 2.68
CA LEU A 16 -3.37 1.92 1.27
C LEU A 16 -4.87 1.94 0.97
N GLU A 17 -5.68 1.36 1.85
CA GLU A 17 -7.13 1.38 1.73
C GLU A 17 -7.70 2.79 1.89
N ALA A 18 -7.16 3.59 2.82
CA ALA A 18 -7.57 4.99 2.98
C ALA A 18 -7.33 5.81 1.70
N VAL A 19 -6.14 5.69 1.10
CA VAL A 19 -5.83 6.35 -0.19
C VAL A 19 -6.75 5.84 -1.29
N ARG A 20 -6.96 4.52 -1.39
CA ARG A 20 -7.84 3.92 -2.42
C ARG A 20 -9.29 4.41 -2.28
N LEU A 21 -9.83 4.43 -1.06
CA LEU A 21 -11.19 4.86 -0.77
C LEU A 21 -11.39 6.37 -0.95
N SER A 22 -10.33 7.17 -0.83
CA SER A 22 -10.41 8.62 -1.10
C SER A 22 -10.80 8.94 -2.55
N GLY A 23 -10.47 8.04 -3.49
CA GLY A 23 -10.65 8.28 -4.92
C GLY A 23 -9.79 9.41 -5.52
N ALA A 24 -8.86 9.97 -4.74
CA ALA A 24 -8.08 11.15 -5.13
C ALA A 24 -6.94 10.85 -6.12
N THR A 25 -6.57 9.59 -6.30
CA THR A 25 -5.58 9.16 -7.29
C THR A 25 -5.85 7.76 -7.81
N ASN A 26 -5.27 7.44 -8.97
CA ASN A 26 -5.14 6.07 -9.41
C ASN A 26 -4.00 5.39 -8.64
N MET A 27 -4.20 4.18 -8.13
CA MET A 27 -3.18 3.45 -7.36
C MET A 27 -1.92 3.10 -8.17
N PHE A 28 -1.94 3.17 -9.50
CA PHE A 28 -0.74 3.06 -10.34
C PHE A 28 0.16 4.31 -10.28
N ASP A 29 -0.37 5.45 -9.85
CA ASP A 29 0.40 6.68 -9.61
C ASP A 29 1.09 6.60 -8.24
N ARG A 30 2.16 5.81 -8.18
CA ARG A 30 2.93 5.56 -6.95
C ARG A 30 3.41 6.85 -6.27
N PRO A 31 3.98 7.86 -6.98
CA PRO A 31 4.34 9.13 -6.35
C PRO A 31 3.15 9.81 -5.67
N ARG A 32 2.00 9.86 -6.32
CA ARG A 32 0.81 10.49 -5.73
C ARG A 32 0.24 9.70 -4.55
N VAL A 33 0.33 8.37 -4.57
CA VAL A 33 -0.06 7.52 -3.43
C VAL A 33 0.82 7.78 -2.21
N ILE A 34 2.14 7.94 -2.40
CA ILE A 34 3.07 8.28 -1.31
C ILE A 34 2.68 9.63 -0.71
N GLU A 35 2.51 10.66 -1.55
CA GLU A 35 2.14 12.00 -1.09
C GLU A 35 0.81 12.01 -0.33
N LEU A 36 -0.22 11.33 -0.85
CA LEU A 36 -1.52 11.26 -0.20
C LEU A 36 -1.45 10.51 1.13
N ALA A 37 -0.68 9.42 1.20
CA ALA A 37 -0.48 8.70 2.46
C ALA A 37 0.17 9.60 3.52
N GLU A 38 1.18 10.39 3.18
CA GLU A 38 1.79 11.38 4.09
C GLU A 38 0.79 12.46 4.51
N VAL A 39 0.03 13.04 3.57
CA VAL A 39 -0.98 14.06 3.84
C VAL A 39 -2.09 13.55 4.76
N MET A 40 -2.42 12.26 4.67
CA MET A 40 -3.44 11.61 5.49
C MET A 40 -2.89 11.08 6.84
N GLY A 41 -1.59 11.22 7.11
CA GLY A 41 -0.96 10.77 8.34
C GLY A 41 -0.58 9.28 8.37
N TYR A 42 -0.58 8.60 7.23
CA TYR A 42 -0.16 7.20 7.07
C TYR A 42 1.32 7.13 6.67
N ASP A 43 2.20 7.65 7.53
CA ASP A 43 3.65 7.73 7.25
C ASP A 43 4.30 6.36 7.02
N GLU A 44 3.86 5.34 7.77
CA GLU A 44 4.33 3.96 7.59
C GLU A 44 3.96 3.40 6.21
N THR A 45 2.74 3.68 5.74
CA THR A 45 2.31 3.33 4.38
C THR A 45 3.16 4.06 3.35
N ALA A 46 3.39 5.37 3.51
CA ALA A 46 4.20 6.15 2.59
C ALA A 46 5.63 5.62 2.49
N ALA A 47 6.25 5.32 3.63
CA ALA A 47 7.57 4.70 3.71
C ALA A 47 7.59 3.33 3.03
N TRP A 48 6.61 2.47 3.33
CA TRP A 48 6.53 1.15 2.73
C TRP A 48 6.40 1.20 1.21
N VAL A 49 5.51 2.04 0.67
CA VAL A 49 5.30 2.20 -0.78
C VAL A 49 6.55 2.75 -1.47
N ARG A 50 7.30 3.61 -0.79
CA ARG A 50 8.58 4.16 -1.27
C ARG A 50 9.65 3.08 -1.37
N ASP A 51 9.82 2.29 -0.31
CA ASP A 51 10.91 1.33 -0.17
C ASP A 51 10.65 0.00 -0.89
N HIS A 52 9.38 -0.39 -1.05
CA HIS A 52 8.96 -1.69 -1.58
C HIS A 52 8.35 -1.59 -2.99
N ARG A 53 8.98 -0.83 -3.90
CA ARG A 53 8.46 -0.55 -5.25
C ARG A 53 7.94 -1.80 -5.99
N SER A 54 8.70 -2.90 -5.99
CA SER A 54 8.31 -4.12 -6.71
C SER A 54 7.13 -4.83 -6.04
N ALA A 55 7.10 -4.86 -4.70
CA ALA A 55 6.00 -5.46 -3.95
C ALA A 55 4.72 -4.64 -4.10
N TYR A 56 4.83 -3.31 -4.07
CA TYR A 56 3.73 -2.39 -4.37
C TYR A 56 3.17 -2.59 -5.79
N ALA A 57 4.03 -2.76 -6.79
CA ALA A 57 3.54 -3.07 -8.14
C ALA A 57 2.83 -4.44 -8.16
N HIS A 58 3.39 -5.44 -7.47
CA HIS A 58 2.84 -6.79 -7.45
C HIS A 58 1.46 -6.85 -6.75
N LEU A 59 1.26 -6.16 -5.62
CA LEU A 59 -0.02 -6.18 -4.91
C LEU A 59 -1.17 -5.61 -5.75
N LEU A 60 -0.89 -4.64 -6.64
CA LEU A 60 -1.92 -4.08 -7.53
C LEU A 60 -2.44 -5.12 -8.54
N PHE A 61 -1.65 -6.16 -8.83
CA PHE A 61 -2.00 -7.22 -9.77
C PHE A 61 -2.38 -8.55 -9.12
N ALA A 62 -1.91 -8.80 -7.89
CA ALA A 62 -2.00 -10.09 -7.20
C ALA A 62 -2.81 -10.04 -5.90
N GLY A 63 -3.17 -8.85 -5.42
CA GLY A 63 -3.83 -8.65 -4.14
C GLY A 63 -2.86 -8.67 -2.95
N VAL A 64 -3.44 -8.56 -1.75
CA VAL A 64 -2.73 -8.41 -0.48
C VAL A 64 -3.12 -9.56 0.46
N ILE A 65 -2.15 -10.08 1.22
CA ILE A 65 -2.37 -10.80 2.47
C ILE A 65 -1.97 -9.85 3.59
N VAL A 66 -2.89 -9.56 4.52
CA VAL A 66 -2.60 -8.68 5.64
C VAL A 66 -1.94 -9.49 6.74
N GLU A 67 -0.74 -9.09 7.14
CA GLU A 67 -0.07 -9.66 8.31
C GLU A 67 -0.55 -8.91 9.56
N GLU A 68 -1.25 -9.62 10.44
CA GLU A 68 -1.57 -9.09 11.76
C GLU A 68 -0.25 -8.91 12.53
N GLY A 69 0.13 -7.65 12.76
CA GLY A 69 1.26 -7.32 13.61
C GLY A 69 1.05 -7.94 14.99
N GLY A 70 1.93 -8.88 15.36
CA GLY A 70 2.05 -9.32 16.74
C GLY A 70 2.27 -8.11 17.64
N ARG A 71 1.50 -8.07 18.74
CA ARG A 71 1.52 -7.04 19.79
C ARG A 71 2.91 -6.57 20.19
#